data_AF-A0A7C1VPM5-F1
#
_entry.id   AF-A0A7C1VPM5-F1
#
_cell.length_a   1.000
_cell.length_b   1.000
_cell.length_c   1.000
_cell.angle_alpha   90.00
_cell.angle_beta   90.00
_cell.angle_gamma   90.00
#
_symmetry.space_group_name_H-M   'P 1'
#
loop_
_entity.id
_entity.type
_entity.pdbx_description
1 polymer ?
#
loop_
_entity_poly.entity_id
_entity_poly.type
_entity_poly.pdbx_seq_one_letter_code
_entity_poly.pdbx_strand_id
1 'polypeptide(L)' 'MNNGIMFSKDPVSLDTIGMNIIEEKRKERDMPSLFNRANLPKHIETAAKFGLGINDINSINHRSILI' A
#
# COMPACT_ATOMS: atom_id res chain seq x y z
N MET A 1 -8.46 15.57 1.55
CA MET A 1 -8.51 14.77 0.30
C MET A 1 -7.10 14.70 -0.27
N ASN A 2 -6.47 13.51 -0.27
CA ASN A 2 -5.20 13.31 -0.98
C ASN A 2 -5.53 12.92 -2.43
N ASN A 3 -5.81 13.93 -3.26
CA ASN A 3 -5.91 13.76 -4.71
C ASN A 3 -4.50 13.93 -5.25
N GLY A 4 -3.80 12.82 -5.49
CA GLY A 4 -2.43 12.81 -5.97
C GLY A 4 -2.23 11.66 -6.94
N ILE A 5 -1.22 11.79 -7.80
CA ILE A 5 -0.79 10.71 -8.68
C ILE A 5 0.47 10.09 -8.09
N MET A 6 0.50 8.76 -8.00
CA MET A 6 1.64 8.02 -7.50
C MET A 6 2.34 7.31 -8.66
N PHE A 7 3.67 7.33 -8.66
CA PHE A 7 4.49 6.65 -9.66
C PHE A 7 5.62 5.90 -8.95
N SER A 8 5.98 4.73 -9.46
CA SER A 8 7.06 3.90 -8.94
C SER A 8 7.63 3.02 -10.06
N LYS A 9 8.90 2.62 -9.93
CA LYS A 9 9.51 1.55 -10.75
C LYS A 9 9.27 0.15 -10.17
N ASP A 10 8.85 0.09 -8.91
CA ASP A 10 8.48 -1.13 -8.21
C ASP A 10 6.96 -1.12 -7.97
N PRO A 11 6.18 -1.92 -8.71
CA PRO A 11 4.73 -1.97 -8.57
C PRO A 11 4.30 -2.59 -7.23
N VAL A 12 5.07 -3.51 -6.67
CA VAL A 12 4.77 -4.13 -5.37
C VAL A 12 4.92 -3.08 -4.26
N SER A 13 5.99 -2.28 -4.30
CA SER A 13 6.16 -1.17 -3.35
C SER A 13 5.05 -0.13 -3.49
N LEU A 14 4.63 0.18 -4.72
CA LEU A 14 3.53 1.10 -4.96
C LEU A 14 2.22 0.61 -4.33
N ASP A 15 1.89 -0.65 -4.55
CA ASP A 15 0.69 -1.28 -3.98
C ASP A 15 0.78 -1.36 -2.45
N THR A 16 1.96 -1.59 -1.87
CA THR A 16 2.17 -1.54 -0.41
C THR A 16 1.85 -0.15 0.16
N ILE A 17 2.34 0.93 -0.46
CA ILE A 17 2.00 2.29 -0.01
C ILE A 17 0.51 2.56 -0.19
N GLY A 18 -0.06 2.18 -1.34
CA GLY A 18 -1.49 2.35 -1.62
C GLY A 18 -2.37 1.61 -0.60
N MET A 19 -2.02 0.38 -0.25
CA MET A 19 -2.71 -0.41 0.77
C MET A 19 -2.67 0.28 2.14
N ASN A 20 -1.52 0.82 2.55
CA ASN A 20 -1.40 1.55 3.82
C ASN A 20 -2.26 2.82 3.83
N ILE A 21 -2.25 3.59 2.74
CA ILE A 21 -3.12 4.78 2.60
C ILE A 21 -4.60 4.39 2.70
N ILE A 22 -5.01 3.26 2.11
CA ILE A 22 -6.39 2.77 2.21
C ILE A 22 -6.71 2.40 3.67
N GLU A 23 -5.82 1.68 4.36
CA GLU A 23 -6.03 1.29 5.75
C GLU A 23 -6.16 2.50 6.68
N GLU A 24 -5.31 3.51 6.52
CA GLU A 24 -5.42 4.79 7.25
C GLU A 24 -6.77 5.47 7.01
N LYS A 25 -7.20 5.60 5.75
CA LYS A 25 -8.50 6.18 5.40
C LYS A 25 -9.69 5.38 5.91
N ARG A 26 -9.55 4.05 6.05
CA ARG A 26 -10.59 3.20 6.65
C ARG A 26 -10.70 3.48 8.13
N LYS A 27 -9.57 3.58 8.82
CA LYS A 27 -9.50 3.95 10.24
C LYS A 27 -10.12 5.33 10.51
N GLU A 28 -9.85 6.33 9.66
CA GLU A 28 -10.44 7.67 9.76
C GLU A 28 -11.98 7.69 9.63
N ARG A 29 -12.57 6.63 9.07
CA ARG A 29 -14.00 6.53 8.77
C ARG A 29 -14.70 5.44 9.61
N ASP A 30 -14.05 4.97 10.67
CA ASP A 30 -14.54 3.88 11.53
C ASP A 30 -14.93 2.62 10.74
N MET A 31 -14.24 2.35 9.63
CA MET A 31 -14.46 1.15 8.82
C MET A 31 -13.62 -0.02 9.35
N PRO A 32 -14.09 -1.28 9.22
CA PRO A 32 -13.29 -2.44 9.60
C PRO A 32 -11.95 -2.49 8.85
N SER A 33 -10.87 -2.95 9.51
CA SER A 33 -9.56 -3.11 8.89
C SER A 33 -9.58 -3.99 7.63
N LEU A 34 -8.70 -3.71 6.65
CA LEU A 34 -8.41 -4.61 5.52
C LEU A 34 -7.92 -5.99 5.95
N PHE A 35 -7.39 -6.11 7.17
CA PHE A 35 -6.86 -7.35 7.72
C PHE A 35 -7.90 -8.12 8.57
N ASN A 36 -9.07 -7.53 8.83
CA ASN A 36 -10.16 -8.15 9.57
C ASN A 36 -11.29 -8.66 8.65
N ARG A 37 -10.94 -9.20 7.48
CA ARG A 37 -11.87 -9.69 6.46
C ARG A 37 -11.35 -10.98 5.84
N ALA A 38 -12.25 -11.83 5.37
CA ALA A 38 -11.88 -13.11 4.74
C ALA A 38 -10.95 -12.93 3.52
N ASN A 39 -11.13 -11.85 2.77
CA ASN A 39 -10.37 -11.54 1.55
C ASN A 39 -9.21 -10.58 1.84
N LEU A 40 -8.19 -11.07 2.55
CA LEU A 40 -6.94 -10.36 2.79
C LEU A 40 -6.23 -10.00 1.47
N PRO A 41 -5.53 -8.86 1.38
CA PRO A 41 -4.76 -8.45 0.20
C PRO A 41 -3.44 -9.23 0.04
N LYS A 42 -3.51 -10.56 0.00
CA LYS A 42 -2.34 -11.47 -0.05
C LYS A 42 -1.51 -11.35 -1.32
N HIS A 43 -2.05 -10.76 -2.39
CA HIS A 43 -1.36 -10.67 -3.69
C HIS A 43 -0.07 -9.84 -3.61
N ILE A 44 -0.04 -8.78 -2.77
CA ILE A 44 1.15 -7.95 -2.57
C ILE A 44 2.27 -8.76 -1.90
N GLU A 45 1.94 -9.44 -0.80
CA GLU A 45 2.87 -10.33 -0.08
C GLU A 45 3.36 -11.48 -0.98
N THR A 46 2.44 -12.06 -1.76
CA THR A 46 2.75 -13.15 -2.67
C THR A 46 3.72 -12.68 -3.76
N ALA A 47 3.47 -11.53 -4.40
CA ALA A 47 4.35 -10.96 -5.42
C ALA A 47 5.76 -10.68 -4.87
N ALA A 48 5.87 -10.14 -3.65
CA ALA A 48 7.16 -9.93 -2.99
C ALA A 48 7.91 -11.25 -2.75
N LYS A 49 7.22 -12.32 -2.31
CA LYS A 49 7.82 -13.66 -2.16
C LYS A 49 8.36 -14.24 -3.46
N PHE A 50 7.77 -13.88 -4.60
CA PHE A 50 8.27 -14.24 -5.94
C PHE A 50 9.39 -13.31 -6.44
N GLY A 51 9.85 -12.34 -5.64
CA GLY A 51 10.92 -11.41 -6.02
C GLY A 51 10.49 -10.36 -7.05
N LEU A 52 9.19 -10.09 -7.18
CA LEU A 52 8.66 -9.12 -8.15
C LEU A 52 8.72 -7.66 -7.66
N GLY A 53 9.20 -7.45 -6.44
CA GLY A 53 9.34 -6.14 -5.81
C GLY A 53 9.35 -6.24 -4.29
N ILE A 54 9.34 -5.09 -3.62
CA ILE A 54 9.50 -4.97 -2.16
C ILE A 54 8.16 -4.60 -1.52
N ASN A 55 7.74 -5.37 -0.51
CA ASN A 55 6.56 -5.06 0.30
C ASN A 55 6.86 -4.65 1.76
N ASP A 56 8.13 -4.55 2.16
CA ASP A 56 8.52 -4.05 3.48
C ASP A 56 8.57 -2.51 3.49
N ILE A 57 7.74 -1.89 4.33
CA ILE A 57 7.61 -0.43 4.42
C ILE A 57 8.92 0.28 4.80
N ASN A 58 9.76 -0.36 5.61
CA ASN A 58 11.03 0.22 6.05
C ASN A 58 12.07 0.26 4.92
N SER A 59 11.85 -0.55 3.89
CA SER A 59 12.68 -0.63 2.69
C SER A 59 12.15 0.25 1.54
N ILE A 60 11.00 0.91 1.71
CA ILE A 60 10.36 1.75 0.68
C ILE A 60 10.57 3.23 1.01
N ASN A 61 11.38 3.92 0.20
CA ASN A 61 11.55 5.37 0.28
C ASN A 61 10.52 6.07 -0.64
N HIS A 62 9.35 6.41 -0.07
CA HIS A 62 8.33 7.21 -0.76
C HIS A 62 8.40 8.67 -0.32
N ARG A 63 8.13 9.61 -1.26
CA ARG A 63 8.10 11.05 -1.00
C ARG A 63 6.87 11.68 -1.64
N SER A 64 6.24 12.59 -0.90
CA SER A 64 5.13 13.40 -1.40
C SER A 64 5.64 14.77 -1.83
N ILE A 65 5.26 15.20 -3.03
CA ILE A 65 5.59 16.52 -3.58
C ILE A 65 4.27 17.26 -3.81
N LEU A 66 4.15 18.44 -3.23
CA LEU A 66 3.07 19.38 -3.55
C LEU A 66 3.47 20.10 -4.84
N ILE A 67 2.58 20.05 -5.83
CA ILE A 67 2.70 20.75 -7.10
C ILE A 67 1.73 21.93 -7.09
#